data_AF-Q97CC4-F1
#
_entry.id   AF-Q97CC4-F1
#
_cell.length_a   1.000
_cell.length_b   1.000
_cell.length_c   1.000
_cell.angle_alpha   90.00
_cell.angle_beta   90.00
_cell.angle_gamma   90.00
#
_symmetry.space_group_name_H-M   'P 1'
#
loop_
_entity.id
_entity.type
_entity.pdbx_description
1 polymer ?
#
loop_
_entity_poly.entity_id
_entity_poly.type
_entity_poly.pdbx_seq_one_letter_code
_entity_poly.pdbx_strand_id
1 'polypeptide(L)' 'MDQILDIFNENPDVFLTEEQIMSIVGTKDVDKKLKELVKEGKLKKIEVNKKSGRKIYYGISN' A
#
# COMPACT_ATOMS: atom_id res chain seq x y z
N MET A 1 -5.84 3.87 -14.32
CA MET A 1 -5.72 2.77 -13.34
C MET A 1 -4.84 3.25 -12.21
N ASP A 2 -5.09 2.80 -10.99
CA ASP A 2 -4.31 3.21 -9.82
C ASP A 2 -3.08 2.32 -9.75
N GLN A 3 -1.90 2.84 -10.07
CA GLN A 3 -0.66 2.04 -10.17
C GLN A 3 -0.36 1.26 -8.89
N ILE A 4 -0.81 1.76 -7.73
CA ILE A 4 -0.68 1.04 -6.45
C ILE A 4 -1.57 -0.20 -6.46
N LEU A 5 -2.83 -0.08 -6.87
CA LEU A 5 -3.76 -1.21 -6.92
C LEU A 5 -3.33 -2.25 -7.94
N ASP A 6 -2.76 -1.83 -9.08
CA ASP A 6 -2.26 -2.78 -10.09
C ASP A 6 -1.21 -3.72 -9.48
N ILE A 7 -0.29 -3.20 -8.65
CA ILE A 7 0.73 -4.02 -7.95
C ILE A 7 0.08 -5.10 -7.08
N PHE A 8 -0.96 -4.73 -6.34
CA PHE A 8 -1.68 -5.66 -5.45
C PHE A 8 -2.65 -6.57 -6.19
N ASN A 9 -3.18 -6.16 -7.34
CA ASN A 9 -4.04 -6.99 -8.19
C ASN A 9 -3.23 -8.05 -8.94
N GLU A 10 -2.04 -7.68 -9.44
CA GLU A 10 -1.11 -8.63 -10.05
C GLU A 10 -0.57 -9.64 -9.03
N ASN A 11 -0.49 -9.26 -7.75
CA ASN A 11 0.03 -10.09 -6.67
C ASN A 11 -0.87 -9.99 -5.42
N PRO A 12 -2.03 -10.68 -5.36
CA PRO A 12 -3.01 -10.54 -4.28
C PRO A 12 -2.49 -10.95 -2.89
N ASP A 13 -1.48 -11.81 -2.83
CA ASP A 13 -0.83 -12.27 -1.59
C ASP A 13 0.42 -11.45 -1.19
N VAL A 14 0.64 -10.29 -1.83
CA VAL A 14 1.82 -9.47 -1.54
C VAL A 14 1.59 -8.52 -0.37
N PHE A 15 2.59 -8.48 0.51
CA PHE A 15 2.70 -7.52 1.60
C PHE A 15 3.80 -6.52 1.26
N LEU A 16 3.43 -5.25 1.09
CA LEU A 16 4.39 -4.21 0.72
C LEU A 16 4.46 -3.14 1.79
N THR A 17 5.69 -2.69 2.07
CA THR A 17 5.91 -1.52 2.90
C THR A 17 5.70 -0.25 2.10
N GLU A 18 5.37 0.85 2.78
CA GLU A 18 5.29 2.18 2.16
C GLU A 18 6.55 2.53 1.35
N GLU A 19 7.74 2.16 1.85
CA GLU A 19 9.02 2.37 1.18
C GLU A 19 9.14 1.59 -0.13
N GLN A 20 8.70 0.32 -0.15
CA GLN A 20 8.70 -0.50 -1.36
C GLN A 20 7.72 0.05 -2.40
N ILE A 21 6.51 0.42 -1.98
CA ILE A 21 5.51 1.01 -2.87
C ILE A 21 6.01 2.34 -3.42
N MET A 22 6.66 3.17 -2.59
CA MET A 22 7.29 4.41 -3.02
C MET A 22 8.40 4.16 -4.05
N SER A 23 9.20 3.12 -3.87
CA SER A 23 10.27 2.74 -4.81
C SER A 23 9.72 2.26 -6.16
N ILE A 24 8.53 1.67 -6.19
CA ILE A 24 7.89 1.19 -7.42
C ILE A 24 7.16 2.32 -8.15
N VAL A 25 6.36 3.11 -7.41
CA VAL A 25 5.47 4.13 -7.98
C VAL A 25 6.19 5.47 -8.16
N GLY A 26 7.33 5.68 -7.49
CA GLY A 26 8.18 6.87 -7.64
C GLY A 26 7.52 8.18 -7.23
N THR A 27 6.40 8.13 -6.51
CA THR A 27 5.53 9.30 -6.26
C THR A 27 5.64 9.78 -4.82
N LYS A 28 5.78 11.09 -4.63
CA LYS A 28 5.85 11.73 -3.29
C LYS A 28 4.53 11.66 -2.52
N ASP A 29 3.41 11.54 -3.22
CA ASP A 29 2.05 11.46 -2.65
C ASP A 29 1.60 10.02 -2.29
N VAL A 30 2.52 9.05 -2.26
CA VAL A 30 2.18 7.64 -2.01
C VAL A 30 1.49 7.44 -0.65
N ASP A 31 1.91 8.15 0.41
CA ASP A 31 1.28 8.06 1.73
C ASP A 31 -0.18 8.50 1.70
N LYS A 32 -0.48 9.62 1.00
CA LYS A 32 -1.85 10.12 0.85
C LYS A 32 -2.69 9.10 0.09
N LYS A 33 -2.17 8.59 -1.02
CA LYS A 33 -2.83 7.62 -1.88
C LYS A 33 -3.13 6.32 -1.14
N LEU A 34 -2.17 5.77 -0.40
CA LEU A 34 -2.35 4.57 0.41
C LEU A 34 -3.41 4.75 1.48
N LYS A 35 -3.45 5.91 2.15
CA LYS A 35 -4.51 6.24 3.11
C LYS A 35 -5.89 6.32 2.46
N GLU A 36 -6.00 6.92 1.28
CA GLU A 36 -7.25 6.96 0.52
C GLU A 36 -7.72 5.55 0.15
N LEU A 37 -6.84 4.73 -0.41
CA LEU A 37 -7.16 3.35 -0.79
C LEU A 37 -7.53 2.46 0.41
N VAL A 38 -6.91 2.69 1.57
CA VAL A 38 -7.31 2.04 2.82
C VAL A 38 -8.69 2.50 3.27
N LYS A 39 -8.98 3.80 3.14
CA LYS A 39 -10.30 4.37 3.48
C LYS A 39 -11.40 3.88 2.53
N GLU A 40 -11.07 3.67 1.26
CA GLU A 40 -11.95 3.07 0.25
C GLU A 40 -12.14 1.55 0.44
N GLY A 41 -11.39 0.91 1.36
CA GLY A 41 -11.48 -0.52 1.60
C GLY A 41 -10.79 -1.38 0.52
N LYS A 42 -9.99 -0.78 -0.36
CA LYS A 42 -9.23 -1.49 -1.40
C LYS A 42 -7.90 -2.04 -0.89
N LEU A 43 -7.33 -1.38 0.12
CA LEU A 43 -6.14 -1.83 0.82
C LEU A 43 -6.44 -2.00 2.30
N LYS A 44 -5.63 -2.80 2.98
CA LYS A 44 -5.65 -2.85 4.44
C LYS A 44 -4.26 -2.69 5.02
N LYS A 45 -4.17 -1.86 6.05
CA LYS A 45 -2.95 -1.59 6.80
C LYS A 45 -2.87 -2.58 7.96
N ILE A 46 -1.79 -3.35 8.02
CA ILE A 46 -1.67 -4.48 8.96
C ILE A 46 -0.88 -4.10 10.19
N GLU A 47 0.28 -3.48 9.97
CA GLU A 47 1.16 -3.15 11.07
C GLU A 47 1.83 -1.80 10.82
N VAL A 48 1.92 -1.02 11.89
CA VAL A 48 2.85 0.09 12.00
C VAL A 48 3.87 -0.35 13.03
N ASN A 49 5.08 -0.69 12.59
CA ASN A 49 6.15 -0.98 13.55
C ASN A 49 6.41 0.30 14.35
N LYS A 50 5.96 0.35 15.61
CA LYS A 50 6.01 1.58 16.43
C LYS A 50 7.42 2.10 16.68
N LYS A 51 8.45 1.25 16.55
CA LYS A 51 9.86 1.66 16.66
C LYS A 51 10.39 2.25 15.36
N SER A 52 10.00 1.70 14.21
CA SER A 52 10.54 2.09 12.90
C SER A 52 9.63 3.01 12.10
N GLY A 53 8.38 3.21 12.51
CA GLY A 53 7.36 3.94 11.75
C GLY A 53 6.87 3.23 10.48
N ARG A 54 7.42 2.06 10.14
CA ARG A 54 7.13 1.33 8.90
C ARG A 54 5.69 0.85 8.88
N LYS A 55 4.99 1.18 7.78
CA LYS A 55 3.61 0.78 7.52
C LYS A 55 3.59 -0.31 6.46
N ILE A 56 2.91 -1.41 6.75
CA ILE A 56 2.72 -2.53 5.83
C ILE A 56 1.28 -2.51 5.32
N TYR A 57 1.12 -2.65 4.01
CA TYR A 57 -0.15 -2.67 3.30
C TYR A 57 -0.32 -3.97 2.51
N TYR A 58 -1.55 -4.44 2.38
CA TYR A 58 -1.94 -5.52 1.48
C TYR A 58 -3.20 -5.17 0.69
N GLY A 59 -3.34 -5.78 -0.48
CA GLY A 59 -4.52 -5.67 -1.33
C GLY A 59 -5.71 -6.44 -0.79
N ILE A 60 -6.88 -5.82 -0.78
CA ILE A 60 -8.13 -6.55 -0.61
C ILE A 60 -8.69 -6.78 -2.01
N SER A 61 -8.41 -7.96 -2.58
CA SER A 61 -9.12 -8.42 -3.78
C SER A 61 -10.59 -8.65 -3.41
N ASN A 62 -11.49 -8.11 -4.21
CA ASN A 62 -12.93 -8.29 -4.11
C ASN A 62 -13.41 -9.02 -5.36
#